data_AF-A0A9E0YIA6-F1
#
_entry.id   AF-A0A9E0YIA6-F1
#
_cell.length_a   1.000
_cell.length_b   1.000
_cell.length_c   1.000
_cell.angle_alpha   90.00
_cell.angle_beta   90.00
_cell.angle_gamma   90.00
#
_symmetry.space_group_name_H-M   'P 1'
#
loop_
_entity.id
_entity.type
_entity.pdbx_description
1 polymer ?
#
loop_
_entity_poly.entity_id
_entity_poly.type
_entity_poly.pdbx_seq_one_letter_code
_entity_poly.pdbx_strand_id
1 'polypeptide(L)' 'MFAAVRAAQLNVEVAMVEADALGGTCLNRGCISSKVMRAEGALMTDCRRFSKFGVRLPGSPEIDMPRLNARRQ' A
#
# COMPACT_ATOMS: atom_id res chain seq x y z
N MET A 1 4.69 0.30 18.27
CA MET A 1 5.91 0.63 17.50
C MET A 1 6.32 2.11 17.62
N PHE A 2 5.54 3.10 17.16
CA PHE A 2 5.96 4.52 17.19
C PHE A 2 6.41 5.02 18.56
N ALA A 3 5.68 4.67 19.62
CA ALA A 3 6.06 5.01 21.00
C ALA A 3 7.43 4.43 21.40
N ALA A 4 7.74 3.19 21.01
CA ALA A 4 9.01 2.54 21.32
C ALA A 4 10.18 3.24 20.58
N VAL A 5 9.99 3.54 19.29
CA VAL A 5 10.98 4.32 18.51
C VAL A 5 11.20 5.70 19.15
N ARG A 6 10.12 6.38 19.55
CA ARG A 6 10.22 7.70 20.17
C ARG A 6 10.94 7.66 21.52
N ALA A 7 10.70 6.63 22.34
CA ALA A 7 11.37 6.45 23.62
C ALA A 7 12.86 6.10 23.44
N ALA A 8 13.22 5.25 22.47
CA ALA A 8 14.60 4.95 22.13
C ALA A 8 15.38 6.20 21.65
N GLN A 9 14.73 7.08 20.88
CA GLN A 9 15.30 8.38 20.48
C GLN A 9 15.58 9.32 21.67
N LEU A 10 14.93 9.08 22.82
CA LEU A 10 15.14 9.81 24.06
C LEU A 10 16.13 9.08 25.00
N ASN A 11 16.89 8.10 24.48
CA ASN A 11 17.85 7.28 25.22
C ASN A 11 17.24 6.46 26.36
N VAL A 12 15.95 6.13 26.26
CA VAL A 12 15.30 5.18 27.18
C VAL A 12 15.54 3.76 26.64
N GLU A 13 15.92 2.82 27.51
CA GLU A 13 15.93 1.41 27.15
C GLU A 13 14.49 0.88 27.00
N VAL A 14 14.19 0.29 25.85
CA VAL A 14 12.86 -0.19 25.51
C VAL A 14 12.95 -1.61 24.95
N ALA A 15 12.14 -2.51 25.49
CA ALA A 15 11.90 -3.81 24.87
C ALA A 15 10.55 -3.79 24.12
N MET A 16 10.53 -4.31 22.90
CA MET A 16 9.31 -4.48 22.11
C MET A 16 9.09 -5.97 21.84
N VAL A 17 7.88 -6.44 22.11
CA VAL A 17 7.48 -7.83 21.86
C VAL A 17 6.34 -7.82 20.84
N GLU A 18 6.47 -8.65 19.81
CA GLU A 18 5.47 -8.85 18.76
C GLU A 18 5.35 -10.36 18.50
N ALA A 19 4.14 -10.83 18.27
CA ALA A 19 3.86 -12.25 18.05
C ALA A 19 3.83 -12.63 16.55
N ASP A 20 3.54 -11.65 15.69
CA ASP A 20 3.41 -11.81 14.24
C ASP A 20 4.42 -10.89 13.51
N ALA A 21 4.09 -10.43 12.30
CA ALA A 21 4.90 -9.47 11.57
C ALA A 21 4.93 -8.07 12.23
N LEU A 22 6.14 -7.50 12.32
CA LEU A 22 6.35 -6.12 12.76
C LEU A 22 5.52 -5.12 11.93
N GLY A 23 5.11 -4.02 12.55
CA GLY A 23 4.28 -2.97 11.93
C GLY A 23 2.77 -3.19 12.08
N GLY A 24 2.36 -4.35 12.60
CA GLY A 24 0.98 -4.66 12.98
C GLY A 24 -0.02 -4.55 11.83
N THR A 25 -1.29 -4.37 12.16
CA THR A 25 -2.38 -4.39 11.17
C THR A 25 -2.23 -3.31 10.09
N CYS A 26 -1.87 -2.08 10.46
CA CYS A 26 -1.85 -0.95 9.52
C CYS A 26 -0.92 -1.19 8.33
N LEU A 27 0.30 -1.69 8.62
CA LEU A 27 1.30 -2.00 7.61
C LEU A 27 0.93 -3.27 6.83
N ASN A 28 0.68 -4.37 7.56
CA ASN A 28 0.67 -5.70 6.95
C ASN A 28 -0.66 -6.09 6.29
N ARG A 29 -1.80 -5.57 6.79
CA ARG A 29 -3.14 -6.00 6.34
C ARG A 29 -4.23 -4.94 6.52
N GLY A 30 -3.83 -3.68 6.52
CA GLY A 30 -4.68 -2.55 6.88
C GLY A 30 -4.49 -1.37 5.94
N CYS A 31 -4.47 -0.18 6.51
CA CYS A 31 -4.53 1.09 5.78
C CYS A 31 -3.44 1.25 4.71
N ILE A 32 -2.23 0.74 4.93
CA ILE A 32 -1.15 0.87 3.94
C ILE A 32 -1.42 -0.06 2.75
N SER A 33 -1.70 -1.32 3.03
CA SER A 33 -2.05 -2.32 2.01
C SER A 33 -3.28 -1.91 1.18
N SER A 34 -4.29 -1.30 1.80
CA SER A 34 -5.50 -0.84 1.12
C SER A 34 -5.28 0.42 0.28
N LYS A 35 -4.36 1.31 0.69
CA LYS A 35 -3.98 2.48 -0.12
C LYS A 35 -3.31 2.09 -1.43
N VAL A 36 -2.46 1.05 -1.42
CA VAL A 36 -1.89 0.48 -2.64
C VAL A 36 -3.04 0.01 -3.54
N MET A 37 -3.91 -0.88 -3.06
CA MET A 37 -5.05 -1.37 -3.87
C MET A 37 -5.95 -0.24 -4.41
N ARG A 38 -6.19 0.81 -3.63
CA ARG A 38 -6.96 1.98 -4.07
C ARG A 38 -6.28 2.76 -5.18
N ALA A 39 -4.96 2.93 -5.14
CA ALA A 39 -4.22 3.65 -6.17
C ALA A 39 -4.33 2.95 -7.54
N GLU A 40 -4.26 1.63 -7.55
CA GLU A 40 -4.41 0.82 -8.76
C GLU A 40 -5.84 0.92 -9.34
N GLY A 41 -6.85 0.93 -8.47
CA GLY A 41 -8.23 1.19 -8.88
C GLY A 41 -8.44 2.59 -9.47
N ALA A 42 -7.74 3.60 -8.94
CA ALA A 42 -7.76 4.95 -9.50
C ALA A 42 -7.12 4.96 -10.91
N LEU A 43 -5.96 4.32 -11.08
CA LEU A 43 -5.31 4.19 -12.38
C LEU A 43 -6.19 3.49 -13.42
N MET A 44 -6.90 2.41 -13.05
CA MET A 44 -7.87 1.79 -13.96
C MET A 44 -8.99 2.75 -14.39
N THR A 45 -9.47 3.56 -13.46
CA THR A 45 -10.53 4.55 -13.73
C THR A 45 -10.04 5.62 -14.69
N ASP A 46 -8.80 6.08 -14.52
CA ASP A 46 -8.17 7.06 -15.39
C ASP A 46 -7.92 6.49 -16.78
N CYS A 47 -7.42 5.25 -16.87
CA CYS A 47 -7.26 4.53 -18.14
C CYS A 47 -8.56 4.48 -18.96
N ARG A 48 -9.70 4.25 -18.29
CA ARG A 48 -11.02 4.24 -18.95
C ARG A 48 -11.49 5.62 -19.40
N ARG A 49 -10.95 6.70 -18.83
CA ARG A 49 -11.32 8.09 -19.12
C ARG A 49 -10.43 8.76 -20.16
N PHE A 50 -9.27 8.17 -20.49
CA PHE A 50 -8.30 8.76 -21.42
C PHE A 50 -8.85 9.07 -22.82
N SER A 51 -9.88 8.36 -23.27
CA SER A 51 -10.58 8.66 -24.52
C SER A 51 -11.11 10.10 -24.59
N LYS A 52 -11.49 10.68 -23.45
CA LYS A 52 -11.96 12.08 -23.35
C LYS A 52 -10.84 13.12 -23.55
N PHE A 53 -9.59 12.71 -23.39
CA PHE A 53 -8.41 13.56 -23.57
C PHE A 53 -7.74 13.32 -24.93
N GLY A 54 -8.42 12.64 -25.87
CA GLY A 54 -7.88 12.34 -27.21
C GLY A 54 -6.88 11.19 -27.24
N VAL A 55 -6.63 10.51 -26.12
CA VAL A 55 -5.72 9.37 -26.02
C VAL A 55 -6.50 8.07 -26.24
N ARG A 56 -6.09 7.28 -27.23
CA ARG A 56 -6.64 5.95 -27.50
C ARG A 56 -5.71 4.88 -26.95
N LEU A 57 -6.20 4.11 -25.99
CA LEU A 57 -5.55 2.89 -25.53
C LEU A 57 -6.16 1.69 -26.28
N PRO A 58 -5.34 0.80 -26.88
CA PRO A 58 -5.86 -0.43 -27.47
C PRO A 58 -6.31 -1.38 -26.34
N GLY A 59 -7.56 -1.82 -26.38
CA GLY A 59 -8.13 -2.76 -25.42
C GLY A 59 -8.60 -2.14 -24.09
N SER A 60 -9.05 -3.01 -23.19
CA SER A 60 -9.44 -2.63 -21.82
C SER A 60 -8.27 -2.79 -20.85
N PRO A 61 -8.11 -1.89 -19.86
CA PRO A 61 -7.06 -2.05 -18.85
C PRO A 61 -7.35 -3.29 -17.99
N GLU A 62 -6.31 -4.10 -17.78
CA GLU A 62 -6.33 -5.31 -16.95
C GLU A 62 -5.43 -5.14 -15.72
N ILE A 63 -5.81 -5.76 -14.60
CA ILE A 63 -4.95 -5.81 -13.40
C ILE A 63 -4.21 -7.14 -13.39
N ASP A 64 -2.88 -7.05 -13.34
CA ASP A 64 -2.01 -8.17 -12.96
C ASP A 64 -2.06 -8.34 -11.43
N MET A 65 -2.92 -9.26 -10.97
CA MET A 65 -3.09 -9.54 -9.54
C MET A 65 -1.82 -10.08 -8.87
N PRO A 66 -1.04 -11.01 -9.47
CA PRO A 66 0.25 -11.42 -8.93
C PRO A 66 1.19 -10.24 -8.65
N ARG A 67 1.34 -9.33 -9.62
CA ARG A 67 2.23 -8.17 -9.48
C ARG A 67 1.70 -7.14 -8.48
N LEU A 68 0.39 -6.94 -8.42
CA LEU A 68 -0.26 -6.08 -7.42
C LEU A 68 -0.03 -6.62 -6.01
N ASN A 69 -0.23 -7.92 -5.81
CA ASN A 69 -0.04 -8.54 -4.50
C ASN A 69 1.41 -8.45 -4.03
N ALA A 70 2.38 -8.61 -4.94
CA ALA A 70 3.80 -8.44 -4.63
C ALA A 70 4.16 -6.99 -4.27
N ARG A 71 3.49 -5.99 -4.85
CA ARG A 71 3.71 -4.56 -4.53
C ARG A 71 3.11 -4.15 -3.18
N ARG A 72 2.08 -4.87 -2.72
CA ARG A 72 1.36 -4.56 -1.48
C ARG A 72 2.08 -5.10 -0.23
N GLN A 73 2.98 -6.07 -0.38
CA GLN A 73 3.72 -6.71 0.73
C GLN A 73 4.96 -5.92 1.10
#